data_AF-A0A959V3T3-F1
#
_entry.id   AF-A0A959V3T3-F1
#
_cell.length_a   1.000
_cell.length_b   1.000
_cell.length_c   1.000
_cell.angle_alpha   90.00
_cell.angle_beta   90.00
_cell.angle_gamma   90.00
#
_symmetry.space_group_name_H-M   'P 1'
#
loop_
_entity.id
_entity.type
_entity.pdbx_description
1 polymer ?
#
loop_
_entity_poly.entity_id
_entity_poly.type
_entity_poly.pdbx_seq_one_letter_code
_entity_poly.pdbx_strand_id
1 'polypeptide(L)'
;REVIDAKCLKVLRAKEWAGLDRLDSVGVKGIASDLNRATSQVLRRRLYAGALTTLRNRDGLLPLRELDSVRYASVVIGDVPGNPFQQELAHYAPVKQLAIGKTPTRAEVQALEQELEGVDVLITSVHQTSYRASRDFGIPDATFELL
;
A
#
# COMPACT_ATOMS: atom_id res chain seq x y z
N ARG A 1 -27.34 29.64 26.96
CA ARG A 1 -26.06 29.99 27.59
C ARG A 1 -25.37 28.73 28.13
N GLU A 2 -26.05 27.93 28.95
CA GLU A 2 -25.54 26.66 29.48
C GLU A 2 -24.98 25.65 28.45
N VAL A 3 -25.63 25.48 27.29
CA VAL A 3 -25.15 24.56 26.25
C VAL A 3 -23.77 24.98 25.72
N ILE A 4 -23.51 26.29 25.65
CA ILE A 4 -22.21 26.82 25.20
C ILE A 4 -21.18 26.58 26.29
N ASP A 5 -21.51 26.91 27.53
CA ASP A 5 -20.58 26.74 28.68
C ASP A 5 -20.19 25.28 28.86
N ALA A 6 -21.14 24.35 28.71
CA ALA A 6 -20.86 22.90 28.76
C ALA A 6 -19.93 22.43 27.63
N LYS A 7 -20.12 22.95 26.39
CA LYS A 7 -19.24 22.63 25.26
C LYS A 7 -17.85 23.23 25.43
N CYS A 8 -17.76 24.48 25.87
CA CYS A 8 -16.49 25.15 26.17
C CYS A 8 -15.73 24.42 27.28
N LEU A 9 -16.41 24.04 28.36
CA LEU A 9 -15.82 23.29 29.48
C LEU A 9 -15.29 21.93 29.03
N LYS A 10 -15.98 21.23 28.13
CA LYS A 10 -15.48 19.96 27.54
C LYS A 10 -14.14 20.17 26.81
N VAL A 11 -14.02 21.24 26.02
CA VAL A 11 -12.77 21.56 25.31
C VAL A 11 -11.67 21.96 26.29
N LEU A 12 -11.98 22.76 27.30
CA LEU A 12 -11.00 23.20 28.30
C LEU A 12 -10.46 22.03 29.13
N ARG A 13 -11.32 21.10 29.56
CA ARG A 13 -10.91 19.86 30.23
C ARG A 13 -10.00 18.99 29.34
N ALA A 14 -10.28 18.93 28.03
CA ALA A 14 -9.42 18.20 27.11
C ALA A 14 -8.04 18.87 26.95
N LYS A 15 -7.98 20.22 26.94
CA LYS A 15 -6.72 20.97 26.91
C LYS A 15 -5.89 20.74 28.17
N GLU A 16 -6.53 20.81 29.34
CA GLU A 16 -5.90 20.48 30.62
C GLU A 16 -5.40 19.03 30.65
N TRP A 17 -6.21 18.07 30.18
CA TRP A 17 -5.79 16.67 30.11
C TRP A 17 -4.57 16.45 29.19
N ALA A 18 -4.46 17.24 28.11
CA ALA A 18 -3.29 17.24 27.23
C ALA A 18 -2.08 18.01 27.82
N GLY A 19 -2.17 18.56 29.02
CA GLY A 19 -1.12 19.34 29.68
C GLY A 19 -0.93 20.76 29.10
N LEU A 20 -1.90 21.27 28.35
CA LEU A 20 -1.84 22.59 27.70
C LEU A 20 -2.33 23.74 28.60
N ASP A 21 -2.69 23.46 29.84
CA ASP A 21 -2.94 24.47 30.88
C ASP A 21 -1.64 25.19 31.31
N ARG A 22 -0.48 24.58 31.02
CA ARG A 22 0.86 25.16 31.19
C ARG A 22 1.53 25.26 29.82
N LEU A 23 1.37 26.41 29.16
CA LEU A 23 1.91 26.64 27.83
C LEU A 23 3.43 26.83 27.88
N ASP A 24 4.18 25.77 27.55
CA ASP A 24 5.60 25.86 27.20
C ASP A 24 5.78 26.13 25.70
N SER A 25 6.86 26.85 25.33
CA SER A 25 7.19 27.11 23.93
C SER A 25 7.51 25.81 23.20
N VAL A 26 6.78 25.52 22.12
CA VAL A 26 7.06 24.34 21.27
C VAL A 26 8.37 24.54 20.52
N GLY A 27 9.37 23.71 20.83
CA GLY A 27 10.65 23.71 20.13
C GLY A 27 10.48 23.24 18.69
N VAL A 28 10.58 24.17 17.73
CA VAL A 28 10.45 23.85 16.29
C VAL A 28 11.77 23.40 15.65
N LYS A 29 12.87 23.54 16.36
CA LYS A 29 14.22 23.22 15.86
C LYS A 29 14.36 21.70 15.68
N GLY A 30 14.68 21.26 14.47
CA GLY A 30 15.00 19.85 14.19
C GLY A 30 13.78 18.94 13.99
N ILE A 31 12.54 19.46 13.97
CA ILE A 31 11.31 18.65 13.80
C ILE A 31 11.38 17.74 12.57
N ALA A 32 11.92 18.23 11.44
CA ALA A 32 12.02 17.44 10.22
C ALA A 32 12.89 16.19 10.40
N SER A 33 14.04 16.32 11.08
CA SER A 33 14.93 15.21 11.40
C SER A 33 14.29 14.26 12.40
N ASP A 34 13.56 14.82 13.37
CA ASP A 34 12.90 14.06 14.42
C ASP A 34 11.75 13.18 13.90
N LEU A 35 11.01 13.70 12.92
CA LEU A 35 9.92 12.98 12.28
C LEU A 35 10.42 11.87 11.34
N ASN A 36 11.58 12.07 10.71
CA ASN A 36 12.13 11.19 9.68
C ASN A 36 13.34 10.37 10.15
N ARG A 37 13.46 10.11 11.46
CA ARG A 37 14.55 9.29 12.02
C ARG A 37 14.59 7.89 11.40
N ALA A 38 15.81 7.36 11.24
CA ALA A 38 16.01 5.99 10.74
C ALA A 38 15.29 4.94 11.61
N THR A 39 15.24 5.14 12.93
CA THR A 39 14.52 4.26 13.86
C THR A 39 13.02 4.20 13.55
N SER A 40 12.40 5.33 13.18
CA SER A 40 11.00 5.40 12.75
C SER A 40 10.75 4.59 11.48
N GLN A 41 11.68 4.62 10.53
CA GLN A 41 11.58 3.83 9.29
C GLN A 41 11.68 2.32 9.55
N VAL A 42 12.59 1.91 10.45
CA VAL A 42 12.71 0.50 10.88
C VAL A 42 11.45 0.02 11.59
N LEU A 43 10.91 0.82 12.51
CA LEU A 43 9.66 0.51 13.19
C LEU A 43 8.51 0.37 12.19
N ARG A 44 8.39 1.30 11.24
CA ARG A 44 7.38 1.24 10.18
C ARG A 44 7.47 -0.06 9.37
N ARG A 45 8.67 -0.47 8.96
CA ARG A 45 8.89 -1.76 8.26
C ARG A 45 8.45 -2.95 9.09
N ARG A 46 8.78 -2.98 10.39
CA ARG A 46 8.35 -4.06 11.31
C ARG A 46 6.84 -4.11 11.47
N LEU A 47 6.18 -2.96 11.62
CA LEU A 47 4.72 -2.89 11.73
C LEU A 47 4.03 -3.40 10.46
N TYR A 48 4.49 -2.98 9.28
CA TYR A 48 3.93 -3.49 8.02
C TYR A 48 4.20 -4.99 7.83
N ALA A 49 5.41 -5.47 8.16
CA ALA A 49 5.71 -6.90 8.10
C ALA A 49 4.79 -7.74 9.01
N GLY A 50 4.43 -7.23 10.19
CA GLY A 50 3.49 -7.88 11.10
C GLY A 50 2.01 -7.72 10.73
N ALA A 51 1.66 -6.72 9.91
CA ALA A 51 0.29 -6.49 9.45
C ALA A 51 -0.06 -7.28 8.19
N LEU A 52 0.94 -7.62 7.37
CA LEU A 52 0.74 -8.42 6.16
C LEU A 52 0.20 -9.81 6.52
N THR A 53 -0.93 -10.17 5.91
CA THR A 53 -1.64 -11.44 6.18
C THR A 53 -1.71 -12.26 4.89
N THR A 54 -1.12 -13.44 4.90
CA THR A 54 -1.22 -14.39 3.78
C THR A 54 -2.53 -15.17 3.88
N LEU A 55 -3.44 -14.96 2.93
CA LEU A 55 -4.73 -15.65 2.91
C LEU A 55 -4.62 -17.08 2.37
N ARG A 56 -3.74 -17.29 1.37
CA ARG A 56 -3.57 -18.57 0.69
C ARG A 56 -2.15 -18.68 0.14
N ASN A 57 -1.48 -19.79 0.45
CA ASN A 57 -0.18 -20.15 -0.10
C ASN A 57 -0.25 -21.62 -0.53
N ARG A 58 -0.53 -21.86 -1.81
CA ARG A 58 -0.56 -23.21 -2.38
C ARG A 58 0.81 -23.58 -2.90
N ASP A 59 1.10 -24.88 -2.85
CA ASP A 59 2.28 -25.48 -3.48
C ASP A 59 3.62 -24.90 -2.98
N GLY A 60 3.61 -24.25 -1.81
CA GLY A 60 4.79 -23.62 -1.22
C GLY A 60 5.36 -22.47 -2.04
N LEU A 61 4.54 -21.78 -2.83
CA LEU A 61 4.95 -20.67 -3.70
C LEU A 61 5.70 -19.57 -2.94
N LEU A 62 5.24 -19.24 -1.73
CA LEU A 62 5.92 -18.30 -0.84
C LEU A 62 6.76 -19.04 0.22
N PRO A 63 7.99 -18.58 0.52
CA PRO A 63 8.67 -17.43 -0.10
C PRO A 63 9.14 -17.72 -1.53
N LEU A 64 9.21 -16.69 -2.38
CA LEU A 64 9.74 -16.81 -3.74
C LEU A 64 11.19 -17.29 -3.69
N ARG A 65 11.52 -18.32 -4.48
CA ARG A 65 12.84 -18.95 -4.58
C ARG A 65 13.36 -18.82 -6.01
N GLU A 66 14.65 -19.09 -6.20
CA GLU A 66 15.25 -19.19 -7.54
C GLU A 66 15.16 -17.88 -8.34
N LEU A 67 15.47 -16.76 -7.66
CA LEU A 67 15.36 -15.39 -8.18
C LEU A 67 16.17 -15.14 -9.48
N ASP A 68 17.19 -15.98 -9.74
CA ASP A 68 18.09 -15.85 -10.89
C ASP A 68 17.66 -16.71 -12.10
N SER A 69 16.87 -17.77 -11.90
CA SER A 69 16.46 -18.71 -12.96
C SER A 69 14.99 -18.60 -13.36
N VAL A 70 14.15 -18.09 -12.47
CA VAL A 70 12.71 -17.92 -12.70
C VAL A 70 12.44 -16.57 -13.38
N ARG A 71 11.64 -16.58 -14.44
CA ARG A 71 11.21 -15.36 -15.12
C ARG A 71 9.98 -14.78 -14.44
N TYR A 72 10.16 -13.64 -13.77
CA TYR A 72 9.10 -12.94 -13.08
C TYR A 72 8.51 -11.82 -13.95
N ALA A 73 7.18 -11.67 -13.88
CA ALA A 73 6.51 -10.45 -14.31
C ALA A 73 5.63 -9.91 -13.19
N SER A 74 5.50 -8.60 -13.13
CA SER A 74 4.54 -7.94 -12.26
C SER A 74 3.55 -7.15 -13.09
N VAL A 75 2.26 -7.36 -12.82
CA VAL A 75 1.17 -6.59 -13.42
C VAL A 75 0.51 -5.76 -12.34
N VAL A 76 0.57 -4.44 -12.48
CA VAL A 76 -0.17 -3.52 -11.61
C VAL A 76 -1.52 -3.20 -12.23
N ILE A 77 -2.58 -3.32 -11.45
CA ILE A 77 -3.96 -3.05 -11.88
C ILE A 77 -4.42 -1.73 -11.26
N GLY A 78 -4.73 -0.75 -12.11
CA GLY A 78 -5.20 0.56 -11.68
C GLY A 78 -4.11 1.52 -11.20
N ASP A 79 -2.87 1.32 -11.67
CA ASP A 79 -1.73 2.23 -11.48
C ASP A 79 -0.82 2.20 -12.73
N VAL A 80 0.31 2.92 -12.69
CA VAL A 80 1.28 2.99 -13.80
C VAL A 80 2.42 1.97 -13.66
N PRO A 81 3.05 1.53 -14.76
CA PRO A 81 4.25 0.70 -14.70
C PRO A 81 5.38 1.41 -13.94
N GLY A 82 6.20 0.63 -13.24
CA GLY A 82 7.34 1.13 -12.46
C GLY A 82 6.92 1.83 -11.16
N ASN A 83 5.75 1.51 -10.60
CA ASN A 83 5.32 2.04 -9.31
C ASN A 83 6.24 1.57 -8.16
N PRO A 84 6.15 2.16 -6.95
CA PRO A 84 7.03 1.81 -5.84
C PRO A 84 7.05 0.31 -5.52
N PHE A 85 5.92 -0.40 -5.70
CA PHE A 85 5.87 -1.85 -5.49
C PHE A 85 6.73 -2.61 -6.50
N GLN A 86 6.61 -2.28 -7.80
CA GLN A 86 7.42 -2.89 -8.84
C GLN A 86 8.91 -2.52 -8.73
N GLN A 87 9.23 -1.31 -8.27
CA GLN A 87 10.62 -0.90 -7.98
C GLN A 87 11.22 -1.75 -6.86
N GLU A 88 10.46 -1.99 -5.78
CA GLU A 88 10.91 -2.85 -4.68
C GLU A 88 11.12 -4.29 -5.16
N LEU A 89 10.24 -4.84 -6.00
CA LEU A 89 10.44 -6.18 -6.59
C LEU A 89 11.72 -6.25 -7.43
N ALA A 90 12.01 -5.21 -8.21
CA ALA A 90 13.19 -5.13 -9.06
C ALA A 90 14.51 -5.09 -8.27
N HIS A 91 14.49 -4.80 -6.97
CA HIS A 91 15.67 -4.94 -6.11
C HIS A 91 16.01 -6.40 -5.77
N TYR A 92 15.08 -7.36 -5.95
CA TYR A 92 15.29 -8.76 -5.60
C TYR A 92 15.52 -9.66 -6.83
N ALA A 93 14.84 -9.40 -7.95
CA ALA A 93 14.98 -10.18 -9.17
C ALA A 93 14.72 -9.31 -10.42
N PRO A 94 15.20 -9.70 -11.60
CA PRO A 94 14.74 -9.11 -12.86
C PRO A 94 13.23 -9.37 -13.03
N VAL A 95 12.41 -8.34 -12.91
CA VAL A 95 10.95 -8.45 -13.05
C VAL A 95 10.48 -7.62 -14.24
N LYS A 96 9.74 -8.23 -15.16
CA LYS A 96 9.04 -7.50 -16.24
C LYS A 96 7.91 -6.67 -15.63
N GLN A 97 7.96 -5.35 -15.77
CA GLN A 97 7.01 -4.42 -15.15
C GLN A 97 5.92 -4.00 -16.15
N LEU A 98 4.68 -4.41 -15.89
CA LEU A 98 3.52 -4.16 -16.73
C LEU A 98 2.41 -3.51 -15.92
N ALA A 99 1.49 -2.84 -16.61
CA ALA A 99 0.30 -2.25 -16.00
C ALA A 99 -0.93 -2.45 -16.87
N ILE A 100 -2.09 -2.48 -16.22
CA ILE A 100 -3.39 -2.54 -16.87
C ILE A 100 -4.42 -1.72 -16.09
N GLY A 101 -5.39 -1.15 -16.80
CA GLY A 101 -6.51 -0.45 -16.17
C GLY A 101 -7.40 -1.41 -15.35
N LYS A 102 -8.26 -0.85 -14.48
CA LYS A 102 -9.24 -1.65 -13.70
C LYS A 102 -10.41 -2.18 -14.53
N THR A 103 -10.64 -1.58 -15.68
CA THR A 103 -11.66 -1.93 -16.66
C THR A 103 -11.00 -2.01 -18.03
N PRO A 104 -10.11 -2.99 -18.24
CA PRO A 104 -9.45 -3.13 -19.53
C PRO A 104 -10.43 -3.63 -20.57
N THR A 105 -10.18 -3.23 -21.81
CA THR A 105 -10.81 -3.80 -22.99
C THR A 105 -10.24 -5.19 -23.26
N ARG A 106 -11.01 -6.02 -23.98
CA ARG A 106 -10.56 -7.36 -24.39
C ARG A 106 -9.25 -7.33 -25.18
N ALA A 107 -9.05 -6.29 -25.99
CA ALA A 107 -7.81 -6.10 -26.75
C ALA A 107 -6.60 -5.85 -25.84
N GLU A 108 -6.76 -5.05 -24.78
CA GLU A 108 -5.70 -4.80 -23.79
C GLU A 108 -5.34 -6.06 -23.00
N VAL A 109 -6.33 -6.89 -22.67
CA VAL A 109 -6.10 -8.19 -22.01
C VAL A 109 -5.31 -9.12 -22.93
N GLN A 110 -5.72 -9.22 -24.21
CA GLN A 110 -5.02 -10.07 -25.17
C GLN A 110 -3.58 -9.61 -25.43
N ALA A 111 -3.34 -8.29 -25.50
CA ALA A 111 -2.00 -7.75 -25.60
C ALA A 111 -1.15 -8.09 -24.34
N LEU A 112 -1.76 -7.99 -23.16
CA LEU A 112 -1.10 -8.35 -21.90
C LEU A 112 -0.73 -9.85 -21.86
N GLU A 113 -1.62 -10.73 -22.31
CA GLU A 113 -1.35 -12.18 -22.39
C GLU A 113 -0.14 -12.49 -23.28
N GLN A 114 -0.06 -11.84 -24.46
CA GLN A 114 1.09 -11.97 -25.35
C GLN A 114 2.38 -11.49 -24.69
N GLU A 115 2.30 -10.41 -23.92
CA GLU A 115 3.45 -9.89 -23.17
C GLU A 115 3.88 -10.79 -22.01
N LEU A 116 2.99 -11.63 -21.50
CA LEU A 116 3.26 -12.57 -20.42
C LEU A 116 3.68 -13.97 -20.93
N GLU A 117 3.80 -14.16 -22.25
CA GLU A 117 4.30 -15.41 -22.82
C GLU A 117 5.71 -15.73 -22.30
N GLY A 118 5.85 -16.93 -21.73
CA GLY A 118 7.11 -17.35 -21.14
C GLY A 118 7.42 -16.70 -19.79
N VAL A 119 6.45 -16.13 -19.08
CA VAL A 119 6.62 -15.80 -17.66
C VAL A 119 6.35 -17.04 -16.82
N ASP A 120 7.24 -17.33 -15.87
CA ASP A 120 7.11 -18.49 -14.98
C ASP A 120 6.29 -18.14 -13.73
N VAL A 121 6.47 -16.92 -13.21
CA VAL A 121 5.72 -16.41 -12.04
C VAL A 121 5.18 -15.02 -12.31
N LEU A 122 3.85 -14.90 -12.22
CA LEU A 122 3.12 -13.63 -12.34
C LEU A 122 2.79 -13.06 -10.96
N ILE A 123 3.16 -11.81 -10.72
CA ILE A 123 2.86 -11.06 -9.50
C ILE A 123 1.88 -9.93 -9.83
N THR A 124 0.60 -10.17 -9.59
CA THR A 124 -0.47 -9.17 -9.74
C THR A 124 -0.65 -8.34 -8.48
N SER A 125 -0.87 -7.03 -8.64
CA SER A 125 -1.17 -6.13 -7.53
C SER A 125 -2.25 -5.12 -7.91
N VAL A 126 -3.23 -4.91 -7.03
CA VAL A 126 -4.35 -3.99 -7.27
C VAL A 126 -4.16 -2.72 -6.47
N HIS A 127 -4.23 -1.58 -7.13
CA HIS A 127 -3.95 -0.26 -6.55
C HIS A 127 -5.18 0.64 -6.62
N GLN A 128 -5.08 1.85 -6.02
CA GLN A 128 -6.17 2.84 -5.99
C GLN A 128 -7.50 2.27 -5.47
N THR A 129 -7.43 1.36 -4.50
CA THR A 129 -8.61 0.75 -3.87
C THR A 129 -9.30 1.73 -2.92
N SER A 130 -10.56 1.45 -2.62
CA SER A 130 -11.41 2.21 -1.71
C SER A 130 -11.71 1.37 -0.47
N TYR A 131 -11.74 1.99 0.71
CA TYR A 131 -12.19 1.32 1.94
C TYR A 131 -13.72 1.09 1.98
N ARG A 132 -14.46 1.70 1.04
CA ARG A 132 -15.93 1.66 1.01
C ARG A 132 -16.43 0.39 0.33
N ALA A 133 -17.13 -0.46 1.09
CA ALA A 133 -17.80 -1.64 0.58
C ALA A 133 -18.89 -1.32 -0.46
N SER A 134 -19.59 -0.18 -0.32
CA SER A 134 -20.63 0.26 -1.27
C SER A 134 -20.11 0.65 -2.67
N ARG A 135 -18.79 0.64 -2.88
CA ARG A 135 -18.14 0.84 -4.19
C ARG A 135 -17.33 -0.39 -4.59
N ASP A 136 -17.64 -1.55 -4.03
CA ASP A 136 -16.91 -2.81 -4.24
C ASP A 136 -15.40 -2.64 -4.01
N PHE A 137 -15.05 -1.86 -2.98
CA PHE A 137 -13.67 -1.50 -2.65
C PHE A 137 -12.88 -0.87 -3.80
N GLY A 138 -13.55 -0.35 -4.83
CA GLY A 138 -12.90 0.17 -6.03
C GLY A 138 -12.21 -0.91 -6.87
N ILE A 139 -12.68 -2.15 -6.80
CA ILE A 139 -12.19 -3.31 -7.55
C ILE A 139 -13.37 -3.83 -8.40
N PRO A 140 -13.45 -3.44 -9.69
CA PRO A 140 -14.50 -3.93 -10.59
C PRO A 140 -14.42 -5.43 -10.84
N ASP A 141 -15.54 -6.06 -11.22
CA ASP A 141 -15.60 -7.50 -11.51
C ASP A 141 -14.57 -7.95 -12.56
N ALA A 142 -14.35 -7.14 -13.59
CA ALA A 142 -13.35 -7.38 -14.62
C ALA A 142 -11.91 -7.51 -14.08
N THR A 143 -11.60 -6.93 -12.91
CA THR A 143 -10.30 -7.12 -12.25
C THR A 143 -10.14 -8.53 -11.70
N PHE A 144 -11.22 -9.19 -11.25
CA PHE A 144 -11.14 -10.57 -10.77
C PHE A 144 -10.93 -11.58 -11.91
N GLU A 145 -11.35 -11.27 -13.13
CA GLU A 145 -11.04 -12.11 -14.30
C GLU A 145 -9.55 -12.11 -14.66
N LEU A 146 -8.79 -11.13 -14.18
CA LEU A 146 -7.35 -11.01 -14.38
C LEU A 146 -6.50 -11.65 -13.26
N LEU A 147 -7.14 -12.16 -12.19
CA LEU A 147 -6.49 -12.74 -11.01
C LEU A 147 -6.64 -14.26 -10.96
#